data_AF-A0A6S6PGP6-F1
#
_entry.id   AF-A0A6S6PGP6-F1
#
_cell.length_a   1.000
_cell.length_b   1.000
_cell.length_c   1.000
_cell.angle_alpha   90.00
_cell.angle_beta   90.00
_cell.angle_gamma   90.00
#
_symmetry.space_group_name_H-M   'P 1'
#
loop_
_entity.id
_entity.type
_entity.pdbx_description
1 polymer ?
#
loop_
_entity_poly.entity_id
_entity_poly.type
_entity_poly.pdbx_seq_one_letter_code
_entity_poly.pdbx_strand_id
1 'polypeptide(L)' 'MADGRTDGLSAVVDHACAGEPAIITRHGKPTAVILSYAEWERLSRVPSFGRLLMSVPLDEADFPERVESGLRNVEF' A
#
# COMPACT_ATOMS: atom_id res chain seq x y z
N MET A 1 -17.53 6.92 8.71
CA MET A 1 -18.27 7.21 7.47
C MET A 1 -18.04 8.69 7.18
N ALA A 2 -17.35 9.04 6.10
CA ALA A 2 -17.16 10.44 5.73
C ALA A 2 -18.48 10.97 5.14
N ASP A 3 -19.03 11.98 5.80
CA ASP A 3 -20.24 12.69 5.45
C ASP A 3 -20.06 13.49 4.15
N GLY A 4 -21.10 13.52 3.33
CA GLY A 4 -21.09 14.07 1.97
C GLY A 4 -21.10 15.59 1.94
N ARG A 5 -20.02 16.24 2.40
CA ARG A 5 -19.78 17.66 2.13
C ARG A 5 -19.20 17.77 0.72
N THR A 6 -19.97 18.27 -0.25
CA THR A 6 -19.48 18.61 -1.59
C THR A 6 -18.63 19.87 -1.52
N ASP A 7 -17.46 19.75 -0.90
CA ASP A 7 -16.36 20.67 -1.12
C ASP A 7 -15.98 20.54 -2.61
N GLY A 8 -15.84 21.66 -3.33
CA GLY A 8 -15.43 21.64 -4.73
C GLY A 8 -14.08 20.93 -4.90
N LEU A 9 -13.77 20.45 -6.10
CA LEU A 9 -12.51 19.73 -6.35
C LEU A 9 -11.28 20.47 -5.82
N SER A 10 -11.25 21.80 -5.94
CA SER A 10 -10.17 22.64 -5.40
C SER A 10 -9.96 22.48 -3.89
N ALA A 11 -11.03 22.50 -3.10
CA ALA A 11 -10.93 22.34 -1.66
C ALA A 11 -10.42 20.93 -1.29
N VAL A 12 -10.88 19.89 -1.98
CA VAL A 12 -10.36 18.52 -1.80
C VAL A 12 -8.87 18.43 -2.13
N VAL A 13 -8.41 19.15 -3.15
CA VAL A 13 -6.98 19.25 -3.49
C VAL A 13 -6.20 20.00 -2.41
N ASP A 14 -6.73 21.10 -1.88
CA ASP A 14 -6.09 21.86 -0.80
C ASP A 14 -5.95 21.01 0.47
N HIS A 15 -6.98 20.25 0.84
CA HIS A 15 -6.93 19.27 1.94
C HIS A 15 -5.85 18.22 1.70
N ALA A 16 -5.78 17.63 0.50
CA ALA A 16 -4.75 16.65 0.17
C ALA A 16 -3.34 17.23 0.29
N CYS A 17 -3.12 18.47 -0.16
CA CYS A 17 -1.87 19.21 0.00
C CYS A 17 -1.53 19.51 1.48
N ALA A 18 -2.55 19.70 2.33
CA ALA A 18 -2.40 19.85 3.78
C ALA A 18 -2.17 18.52 4.53
N GLY A 19 -2.12 17.39 3.81
CA GLY A 19 -1.89 16.07 4.40
C GLY A 19 -3.18 15.32 4.76
N GLU A 20 -4.34 15.79 4.30
CA GLU A 20 -5.64 15.17 4.51
C GLU A 20 -6.09 14.47 3.22
N PRO A 21 -5.79 13.18 3.05
CA PRO A 21 -6.15 12.45 1.84
C PRO A 21 -7.66 12.19 1.75
N ALA A 22 -8.18 12.09 0.53
CA ALA A 22 -9.60 11.84 0.27
C ALA A 22 -9.81 10.55 -0.54
N ILE A 23 -10.82 9.77 -0.17
CA ILE A 23 -11.26 8.59 -0.93
C ILE A 23 -12.44 8.99 -1.81
N ILE A 24 -12.30 8.77 -3.12
CA ILE A 24 -13.38 8.96 -4.09
C ILE A 24 -14.11 7.64 -4.26
N THR A 25 -15.42 7.65 -4.01
CA THR A 25 -16.29 6.48 -4.18
C THR A 25 -17.20 6.62 -5.38
N ARG A 26 -17.40 5.54 -6.15
CA ARG A 26 -18.42 5.44 -7.20
C ARG A 26 -19.37 4.30 -6.84
N HIS A 27 -20.68 4.57 -6.83
CA HIS A 27 -21.71 3.61 -6.41
C HIS A 27 -21.43 2.98 -5.02
N GLY A 28 -20.95 3.80 -4.08
CA GLY A 28 -20.61 3.36 -2.72
C GLY A 28 -19.32 2.53 -2.60
N LYS A 29 -18.60 2.31 -3.71
CA LYS A 29 -17.32 1.58 -3.69
C LYS A 29 -16.15 2.55 -3.85
N PRO A 30 -15.08 2.45 -3.04
CA PRO A 30 -13.84 3.18 -3.29
C PRO A 30 -13.30 2.89 -4.68
N THR A 31 -12.97 3.94 -5.44
CA THR A 31 -12.46 3.83 -6.82
C THR A 31 -11.18 4.60 -7.06
N ALA A 32 -10.94 5.66 -6.29
CA ALA A 32 -9.70 6.43 -6.37
C ALA A 32 -9.38 7.07 -5.01
N VAL A 33 -8.14 7.54 -4.86
CA VAL A 33 -7.68 8.33 -3.72
C VAL A 33 -7.00 9.60 -4.26
N ILE A 34 -7.20 10.73 -3.59
CA ILE A 34 -6.47 11.98 -3.84
C ILE A 34 -5.48 12.14 -2.68
N LEU A 35 -4.20 12.26 -3.04
CA LEU A 35 -3.06 12.51 -2.15
C LEU A 35 -2.30 13.74 -2.65
N SER A 36 -1.51 14.38 -1.78
CA SER A 36 -0.49 15.31 -2.27
C SER A 36 0.50 14.58 -3.18
N TYR A 37 1.09 15.33 -4.12
CA TYR A 37 2.13 14.77 -4.99
C TYR A 37 3.31 14.21 -4.20
N ALA A 38 3.76 14.93 -3.16
CA ALA A 38 4.87 14.49 -2.30
C ALA A 38 4.58 13.14 -1.64
N GLU A 39 3.35 12.93 -1.16
CA GLU A 39 2.97 11.67 -0.52
C GLU A 39 2.84 10.52 -1.54
N TRP A 40 2.26 10.80 -2.71
CA TRP A 40 2.26 9.84 -3.82
C TRP A 40 3.69 9.45 -4.23
N GLU A 41 4.60 10.42 -4.32
CA GLU A 41 5.98 10.19 -4.73
C GLU A 41 6.75 9.39 -3.66
N ARG A 42 6.49 9.66 -2.38
CA ARG A 42 7.05 8.89 -1.25
C ARG A 42 6.59 7.43 -1.31
N LEU A 43 5.29 7.20 -1.47
CA LEU A 43 4.70 5.86 -1.51
C LEU A 43 5.12 5.10 -2.77
N SER A 44 5.22 5.77 -3.91
CA SER A 44 5.61 5.17 -5.20
C SER A 44 7.07 4.71 -5.22
N ARG A 45 7.91 5.24 -4.34
CA ARG A 45 9.32 4.86 -4.21
C ARG A 45 9.58 3.71 -3.26
N VAL A 46 8.60 3.29 -2.46
CA VAL A 46 8.76 2.15 -1.55
C VAL A 46 8.85 0.86 -2.38
N PRO A 47 9.96 0.09 -2.29
CA PRO A 47 10.07 -1.17 -3.00
C PRO A 47 9.02 -2.17 -2.49
N SER A 48 8.50 -3.00 -3.40
CA SER A 48 7.62 -4.10 -2.99
C SER A 48 8.35 -5.04 -2.04
N PHE A 49 7.61 -5.74 -1.19
CA PHE A 49 8.19 -6.73 -0.28
C PHE A 49 9.02 -7.78 -1.04
N GLY A 50 8.55 -8.25 -2.20
CA GLY A 50 9.32 -9.15 -3.06
C GLY A 50 10.62 -8.53 -3.58
N ARG A 51 10.64 -7.23 -3.92
CA ARG A 51 11.86 -6.54 -4.34
C ARG A 51 12.86 -6.38 -3.18
N LEU A 52 12.36 -6.16 -1.96
CA LEU A 52 13.20 -6.17 -0.76
C LEU A 52 13.84 -7.55 -0.54
N LEU A 53 13.05 -8.63 -0.60
CA LEU A 53 13.55 -10.00 -0.48
C LEU A 53 14.60 -10.35 -1.54
N MET A 54 14.43 -9.85 -2.78
CA MET A 54 15.42 -10.05 -3.84
C MET A 54 16.68 -9.18 -3.70
N SER A 55 16.62 -8.10 -2.93
CA SER A 55 17.77 -7.22 -2.69
C SER A 55 18.61 -7.63 -1.48
N VAL A 56 18.18 -8.64 -0.72
CA VAL A 56 18.92 -9.06 0.47
C VAL A 56 20.23 -9.73 0.03
N PRO A 57 21.39 -9.29 0.53
CA PRO A 57 22.67 -9.91 0.22
C PRO A 57 22.83 -11.18 1.07
N LEU A 58 22.02 -12.20 0.79
CA LEU A 58 22.13 -13.52 1.42
C LEU A 58 22.67 -14.51 0.41
N ASP A 59 23.52 -15.38 0.92
CA ASP A 59 24.14 -16.48 0.20
C ASP A 59 23.52 -17.80 0.69
N GLU A 60 23.82 -18.91 0.03
CA GLU A 60 23.27 -20.23 0.42
C GLU A 60 23.61 -20.60 1.88
N ALA A 61 24.76 -20.15 2.39
CA ALA A 61 25.20 -20.38 3.77
C ALA A 61 24.38 -19.64 4.84
N ASP A 62 23.64 -18.59 4.45
CA ASP A 62 22.79 -17.83 5.38
C ASP A 62 21.44 -18.51 5.65
N PHE A 63 21.10 -19.53 4.87
CA PHE A 63 19.87 -20.28 5.04
C PHE A 63 20.13 -21.61 5.77
N PRO A 64 19.26 -22.00 6.72
CA PRO A 64 19.35 -23.33 7.31
C PRO A 64 19.09 -24.39 6.23
N GLU A 65 19.65 -25.59 6.42
CA GLU A 65 19.32 -26.72 5.55
C GLU A 65 17.81 -26.91 5.48
N ARG A 66 17.32 -27.12 4.25
CA ARG A 66 15.91 -27.38 4.02
C ARG A 66 15.51 -28.63 4.79
N VAL A 67 14.71 -28.44 5.82
CA VAL A 67 14.09 -29.54 6.54
C VAL A 67 12.97 -30.08 5.66
N GLU A 68 13.11 -31.31 5.19
CA GLU A 68 12.03 -32.07 4.54
C GLU A 68 11.00 -32.50 5.59
N SER A 69 10.32 -31.52 6.18
CA SER A 69 9.11 -31.76 6.95
C SER A 69 7.97 -31.99 5.96
N GLY A 70 7.19 -33.06 6.15
CA GLY A 70 5.99 -33.29 5.36
C GLY A 70 5.07 -32.06 5.33
N LEU A 71 4.21 -31.98 4.31
CA LEU A 71 3.27 -30.86 4.18
C LEU A 71 2.54 -30.62 5.50
N ARG A 72 2.41 -29.35 5.89
CA ARG A 72 1.61 -28.99 7.05
C ARG A 72 0.19 -29.46 6.81
N ASN A 73 -0.38 -30.17 7.78
CA ASN A 73 -1.79 -30.52 7.74
C ASN A 73 -2.60 -29.24 7.93
N VAL A 74 -3.25 -28.76 6.87
CA VAL A 74 -4.12 -27.59 6.91
C VAL A 74 -5.55 -28.11 6.91
N GLU A 75 -6.28 -27.94 8.02
CA GLU A 75 -7.74 -28.10 7.98
C GLU A 75 -8.33 -26.92 7.20
N PHE A 76 -9.14 -27.24 6.19
CA PHE A 76 -9.92 -26.27 5.41
C PHE A 76 -11.34 -26.19 5.95
#